data_AF-A0A2S5G6Q1-F1
#
_entry.id   AF-A0A2S5G6Q1-F1
#
_cell.length_a   1.000
_cell.length_b   1.000
_cell.length_c   1.000
_cell.angle_alpha   90.00
_cell.angle_beta   90.00
_cell.angle_gamma   90.00
#
_symmetry.space_group_name_H-M   'P 1'
#
loop_
_entity.id
_entity.type
_entity.pdbx_description
1 polymer ?
#
loop_
_entity_poly.entity_id
_entity_poly.type
_entity_poly.pdbx_seq_one_letter_code
_entity_poly.pdbx_strand_id
1 'polypeptide(L)'
;MGEEIPFIEAKAKKHKKWREEIEVNPIPWVGPNDVYYFVLYKINKRVKACAVLSKGEGSREEAIEAHKHLYLFYVLLENILADATDRSRIAFEFYTEPLKIIEEANREELRDGEELITSIYKKQLEFNEAYNSFFDHVFKMRDETKRITGDDVTFSHDSATRMNILQYLLLQDVVKHSTVLNEWIRHMKDLQLWKKLTKDQQIFYRELANNKSSLEDSLSGLDVTPADSYEELYKINRESSEKYNKEETKRQWDKLRYPK
;
A
#
# COMPACT_ATOMS: atom_id res chain seq x y z
N MET A 1 14.91 -20.91 -6.07
CA MET A 1 14.59 -19.72 -6.89
C MET A 1 15.82 -18.92 -7.33
N GLY A 2 17.04 -19.21 -6.86
CA GLY A 2 18.22 -18.41 -7.22
C GLY A 2 19.02 -18.85 -8.45
N GLU A 3 18.79 -20.06 -8.99
CA GLU A 3 19.66 -20.60 -10.05
C GLU A 3 19.40 -19.97 -11.43
N GLU A 4 18.19 -19.45 -11.66
CA GLU A 4 17.80 -18.88 -12.96
C GLU A 4 18.08 -17.38 -13.06
N ILE A 5 18.13 -16.67 -11.93
CA ILE A 5 18.37 -15.23 -11.87
C ILE A 5 19.67 -14.84 -12.59
N PRO A 6 20.83 -15.50 -12.35
CA PRO A 6 22.07 -15.17 -13.06
C PRO A 6 21.96 -15.29 -14.59
N PHE A 7 21.16 -16.24 -15.08
CA PHE A 7 20.91 -16.41 -16.50
C PHE A 7 20.05 -15.28 -17.07
N ILE A 8 18.99 -14.90 -16.35
CA ILE A 8 18.14 -13.76 -16.71
C ILE A 8 18.94 -12.45 -16.69
N GLU A 9 19.79 -12.24 -15.68
CA GLU A 9 20.70 -11.10 -15.62
C GLU A 9 21.65 -11.05 -16.82
N ALA A 10 22.20 -12.20 -17.24
CA ALA A 10 23.06 -12.28 -18.42
C ALA A 10 22.30 -11.91 -19.71
N LYS A 11 21.05 -12.34 -19.87
CA LYS A 11 20.18 -11.90 -20.98
C LYS A 11 19.89 -10.40 -20.90
N ALA A 12 19.53 -9.89 -19.73
CA ALA A 12 19.23 -8.48 -19.50
C ALA A 12 20.41 -7.55 -19.83
N LYS A 13 21.65 -7.98 -19.56
CA LYS A 13 22.87 -7.21 -19.91
C LYS A 13 22.95 -6.85 -21.39
N LYS A 14 22.37 -7.64 -22.29
CA LYS A 14 22.35 -7.35 -23.75
C LYS A 14 21.48 -6.14 -24.12
N HIS A 15 20.51 -5.78 -23.26
CA HIS A 15 19.56 -4.68 -23.49
C HIS A 15 19.81 -3.46 -22.58
N LYS A 16 20.85 -3.54 -21.76
CA LYS A 16 21.26 -2.52 -20.79
C LYS A 16 21.97 -1.36 -21.50
N LYS A 17 21.58 -0.12 -21.17
CA LYS A 17 22.29 1.10 -21.62
C LYS A 17 23.37 1.51 -20.61
N TRP A 18 24.24 2.43 -21.04
CA TRP A 18 25.30 2.98 -20.19
C TRP A 18 24.72 3.58 -18.89
N ARG A 19 25.40 3.31 -17.76
CA ARG A 19 25.03 3.71 -16.38
C ARG A 19 23.75 3.11 -15.80
N GLU A 20 23.04 2.26 -16.53
CA GLU A 20 21.92 1.55 -15.92
C GLU A 20 22.43 0.50 -14.91
N GLU A 21 21.59 0.11 -13.98
CA GLU A 21 21.69 -1.06 -13.11
C GLU A 21 20.56 -2.02 -13.49
N ILE A 22 20.80 -3.33 -13.38
CA ILE A 22 19.80 -4.35 -13.68
C ILE A 22 19.30 -4.90 -12.35
N GLU A 23 17.99 -4.99 -12.22
CA GLU A 23 17.34 -5.67 -11.10
C GLU A 23 16.36 -6.68 -11.67
N VAL A 24 16.55 -7.96 -11.34
CA VAL A 24 15.66 -9.04 -11.73
C VAL A 24 14.77 -9.35 -10.53
N ASN A 25 13.46 -9.20 -10.72
CA ASN A 25 12.53 -9.55 -9.67
C ASN A 25 12.45 -11.08 -9.49
N PRO A 26 12.46 -11.57 -8.24
CA PRO A 26 12.77 -12.97 -7.97
C PRO A 26 11.60 -13.94 -8.18
N ILE A 27 10.36 -13.46 -8.18
CA ILE A 27 9.17 -14.30 -8.32
C ILE A 27 8.67 -14.18 -9.77
N PRO A 28 8.77 -15.26 -10.57
CA PRO A 28 8.40 -15.23 -11.97
C PRO A 28 6.89 -15.39 -12.17
N TRP A 29 6.46 -15.24 -13.41
CA TRP A 29 5.18 -15.74 -13.91
C TRP A 29 5.44 -16.98 -14.77
N VAL A 30 4.62 -18.02 -14.60
CA VAL A 30 4.77 -19.29 -15.33
C VAL A 30 3.72 -19.34 -16.43
N GLY A 31 4.18 -19.24 -17.67
CA GLY A 31 3.34 -19.39 -18.86
C GLY A 31 3.18 -20.85 -19.27
N PRO A 32 2.36 -21.10 -20.30
CA PRO A 32 2.18 -22.43 -20.86
C PRO A 32 3.49 -23.07 -21.34
N ASN A 33 4.40 -22.29 -21.94
CA ASN A 33 5.60 -22.81 -22.58
C ASN A 33 6.92 -22.40 -21.88
N ASP A 34 6.93 -21.31 -21.11
CA ASP A 34 8.17 -20.81 -20.49
C ASP A 34 7.91 -20.08 -19.15
N VAL A 35 8.99 -19.77 -18.43
CA VAL A 35 8.98 -19.03 -17.16
C VAL A 35 9.54 -17.63 -17.41
N TYR A 36 8.77 -16.61 -17.03
CA TYR A 36 9.03 -15.22 -17.35
C TYR A 36 9.36 -14.41 -16.09
N TYR A 37 10.42 -13.61 -16.18
CA TYR A 37 10.91 -12.76 -15.11
C TYR A 37 10.78 -11.29 -15.49
N PHE A 38 10.45 -10.47 -14.49
CA PHE A 38 10.37 -9.02 -14.65
C PHE A 38 11.70 -8.36 -14.31
N VAL A 39 12.22 -7.59 -15.25
CA VAL A 39 13.53 -6.95 -15.16
C VAL A 39 13.37 -5.45 -15.20
N LEU A 40 14.02 -4.76 -14.26
CA LEU A 40 14.07 -3.31 -14.19
C LEU A 40 15.47 -2.82 -14.58
N TYR A 41 15.53 -1.77 -15.38
CA TYR A 41 16.74 -1.01 -15.68
C TYR A 41 16.67 0.32 -14.94
N LYS A 42 17.54 0.55 -13.95
CA LYS A 42 17.51 1.72 -13.06
C LYS A 42 18.72 2.64 -13.27
N ILE A 43 18.57 3.95 -13.08
CA ILE A 43 19.69 4.91 -12.93
C ILE A 43 19.43 5.70 -11.66
N ASN A 44 20.38 5.70 -10.71
CA ASN A 44 20.23 6.34 -9.40
C ASN A 44 18.89 5.96 -8.74
N LYS A 45 18.58 4.65 -8.69
CA LYS A 45 17.34 4.05 -8.19
C LYS A 45 16.05 4.39 -8.96
N ARG A 46 16.09 5.23 -10.00
CA ARG A 46 14.91 5.54 -10.84
C ARG A 46 14.79 4.55 -11.99
N VAL A 47 13.63 3.92 -12.13
CA VAL A 47 13.32 3.03 -13.27
C VAL A 47 13.35 3.84 -14.59
N LYS A 48 14.13 3.35 -15.56
CA LYS A 48 14.28 3.94 -16.90
C LYS A 48 13.64 3.08 -17.99
N ALA A 49 13.61 1.77 -17.78
CA ALA A 49 12.94 0.81 -18.64
C ALA A 49 12.67 -0.47 -17.86
N CYS A 50 11.82 -1.31 -18.43
CA CYS A 50 11.60 -2.68 -17.97
C CYS A 50 11.80 -3.67 -19.13
N ALA A 51 11.94 -4.95 -18.80
CA ALA A 51 11.88 -6.07 -19.73
C ALA A 51 11.15 -7.25 -19.09
N VAL A 52 10.59 -8.12 -19.92
CA VAL A 52 10.08 -9.42 -19.52
C VAL A 52 10.91 -10.45 -20.28
N LEU A 53 11.65 -11.27 -19.55
CA LEU A 53 12.62 -12.20 -20.12
C LEU A 53 12.32 -13.60 -19.64
N SER A 54 12.38 -14.56 -20.56
CA SER A 54 12.26 -15.97 -20.21
C SER A 54 13.60 -16.69 -20.19
N LYS A 55 13.63 -17.90 -19.65
CA LYS A 55 14.80 -18.77 -19.70
C LYS A 55 14.99 -19.35 -21.11
N GLY A 56 13.93 -19.83 -21.74
CA GLY A 56 13.94 -20.34 -23.10
C GLY A 56 14.00 -19.24 -24.18
N GLU A 57 13.47 -19.53 -25.36
CA GLU A 57 13.32 -18.51 -26.41
C GLU A 57 12.18 -17.53 -26.06
N GLY A 58 11.13 -18.05 -25.43
CA GLY A 58 9.90 -17.33 -25.11
C GLY A 58 9.11 -16.92 -26.36
N SER A 59 7.78 -16.94 -26.29
CA SER A 59 6.94 -16.29 -27.31
C SER A 59 6.68 -14.84 -26.94
N ARG A 60 6.49 -13.99 -27.95
CA ARG A 60 6.13 -12.58 -27.74
C ARG A 60 4.77 -12.45 -27.07
N GLU A 61 3.82 -13.31 -27.46
CA GLU A 61 2.47 -13.34 -26.94
C GLU A 61 2.45 -13.68 -25.44
N GLU A 62 3.23 -14.68 -25.01
CA GLU A 62 3.36 -15.02 -23.59
C GLU A 62 4.13 -13.95 -22.82
N ALA A 63 5.13 -13.29 -23.42
CA ALA A 63 5.81 -12.19 -22.76
C ALA A 63 4.89 -10.98 -22.53
N ILE A 64 3.98 -10.70 -23.46
CA ILE A 64 2.94 -9.67 -23.30
C ILE A 64 2.01 -10.04 -22.14
N GLU A 65 1.59 -11.30 -22.08
CA GLU A 65 0.71 -11.76 -21.00
C GLU A 65 1.41 -11.72 -19.65
N ALA A 66 2.63 -12.28 -19.58
CA ALA A 66 3.50 -12.23 -18.41
C ALA A 66 3.72 -10.79 -17.94
N HIS A 67 3.96 -9.85 -18.85
CA HIS A 67 4.12 -8.43 -18.51
C HIS A 67 2.93 -7.88 -17.73
N LYS A 68 1.69 -8.22 -18.12
CA LYS A 68 0.49 -7.71 -17.43
C LYS A 68 0.45 -8.15 -15.97
N HIS A 69 0.74 -9.43 -15.70
CA HIS A 69 0.74 -9.97 -14.35
C HIS A 69 1.93 -9.45 -13.53
N LEU A 70 3.12 -9.56 -14.10
CA LEU A 70 4.37 -9.20 -13.45
C LEU A 70 4.43 -7.71 -13.11
N TYR A 71 4.21 -6.84 -14.11
CA TYR A 71 4.29 -5.39 -13.91
C TYR A 71 3.30 -4.95 -12.84
N LEU A 72 2.03 -5.38 -12.96
CA LEU A 72 0.98 -4.96 -12.05
C LEU A 72 1.25 -5.44 -10.62
N PHE A 73 1.65 -6.71 -10.45
CA PHE A 73 1.99 -7.25 -9.14
C PHE A 73 3.13 -6.45 -8.49
N TYR A 74 4.25 -6.23 -9.19
CA TYR A 74 5.40 -5.55 -8.62
C TYR A 74 5.15 -4.06 -8.34
N VAL A 75 4.39 -3.37 -9.18
CA VAL A 75 3.98 -1.97 -8.91
C VAL A 75 3.09 -1.89 -7.68
N LEU A 76 2.11 -2.79 -7.53
CA LEU A 76 1.25 -2.81 -6.34
C LEU A 76 2.05 -3.14 -5.08
N LEU A 77 2.96 -4.12 -5.14
CA LEU A 77 3.87 -4.44 -4.04
C LEU A 77 4.75 -3.23 -3.64
N GLU A 78 5.36 -2.55 -4.61
CA GLU A 78 6.17 -1.36 -4.36
C GLU A 78 5.34 -0.22 -3.74
N ASN A 79 4.12 0.02 -4.24
CA ASN A 79 3.23 1.05 -3.70
C ASN A 79 2.79 0.73 -2.27
N ILE A 80 2.40 -0.52 -1.99
CA ILE A 80 2.05 -0.95 -0.63
C ILE A 80 3.25 -0.78 0.31
N LEU A 81 4.45 -1.16 -0.14
CA LEU A 81 5.67 -0.96 0.66
C LEU A 81 5.97 0.52 0.94
N ALA A 82 5.78 1.39 -0.05
CA ALA A 82 6.06 2.81 0.06
C ALA A 82 5.04 3.54 0.95
N ASP A 83 3.75 3.28 0.73
CA ASP A 83 2.68 4.11 1.29
C ASP A 83 2.07 3.53 2.58
N ALA A 84 2.10 2.20 2.75
CA ALA A 84 1.41 1.54 3.85
C ALA A 84 2.32 1.15 5.02
N THR A 85 3.64 1.02 4.81
CA THR A 85 4.56 0.49 5.83
C THR A 85 4.65 1.36 7.08
N ASP A 86 4.81 2.68 6.94
CA ASP A 86 4.94 3.54 8.12
C ASP A 86 3.62 3.62 8.90
N ARG A 87 2.49 3.57 8.20
CA ARG A 87 1.16 3.55 8.81
C ARG A 87 0.88 2.25 9.53
N SER A 88 1.28 1.10 8.96
CA SER A 88 1.06 -0.20 9.61
C SER A 88 1.87 -0.39 10.89
N ARG A 89 2.92 0.43 11.07
CA ARG A 89 3.78 0.44 12.26
C ARG A 89 3.28 1.32 13.41
N ILE A 90 2.19 2.05 13.24
CA ILE A 90 1.60 2.81 14.36
C ILE A 90 1.16 1.81 15.43
N ALA A 91 1.77 1.92 16.61
CA ALA A 91 1.57 0.97 17.70
C ALA A 91 0.16 1.10 18.28
N PHE A 92 -0.46 -0.03 18.66
CA PHE A 92 -1.85 -0.06 19.14
C PHE A 92 -2.05 0.74 20.45
N GLU A 93 -0.99 0.91 21.23
CA GLU A 93 -0.94 1.71 22.45
C GLU A 93 -1.21 3.20 22.18
N PHE A 94 -1.05 3.68 20.95
CA PHE A 94 -1.43 5.05 20.59
C PHE A 94 -2.94 5.27 20.63
N TYR A 95 -3.74 4.20 20.62
CA TYR A 95 -5.21 4.27 20.68
C TYR A 95 -5.75 3.67 21.97
N THR A 96 -5.25 2.49 22.35
CA THR A 96 -5.79 1.71 23.48
C THR A 96 -5.54 2.37 24.84
N GLU A 97 -4.36 2.96 25.06
CA GLU A 97 -4.05 3.63 26.33
C GLU A 97 -4.92 4.89 26.57
N PRO A 98 -5.08 5.81 25.60
CA PRO A 98 -6.04 6.91 25.71
C PRO A 98 -7.47 6.42 26.00
N LEU A 99 -7.95 5.39 25.28
CA LEU A 99 -9.30 4.85 25.48
C LEU A 99 -9.48 4.30 26.90
N LYS A 100 -8.50 3.54 27.40
CA LYS A 100 -8.50 3.04 28.77
C LYS A 100 -8.55 4.18 29.80
N ILE A 101 -7.77 5.24 29.60
CA ILE A 101 -7.78 6.41 30.49
C ILE A 101 -9.15 7.10 30.49
N ILE A 102 -9.81 7.20 29.34
CA ILE A 102 -11.14 7.79 29.21
C ILE A 102 -12.18 6.92 29.94
N GLU A 103 -12.14 5.61 29.71
CA GLU A 103 -13.04 4.63 30.35
C GLU A 103 -12.90 4.68 31.88
N GLU A 104 -11.67 4.68 32.41
CA GLU A 104 -11.41 4.78 33.85
C GLU A 104 -11.89 6.10 34.45
N ALA A 105 -11.80 7.20 33.71
CA ALA A 105 -12.25 8.50 34.16
C ALA A 105 -13.77 8.62 34.17
N ASN A 106 -14.45 7.95 33.23
CA ASN A 106 -15.90 7.92 33.04
C ASN A 106 -16.52 9.34 33.08
N ARG A 107 -16.07 10.19 32.14
CA ARG A 107 -16.44 11.61 32.05
C ARG A 107 -17.18 11.91 30.76
N GLU A 108 -18.36 12.50 30.88
CA GLU A 108 -19.22 12.83 29.74
C GLU A 108 -18.52 13.76 28.73
N GLU A 109 -17.71 14.70 29.21
CA GLU A 109 -16.96 15.63 28.35
C GLU A 109 -15.88 14.97 27.48
N LEU A 110 -15.60 13.67 27.67
CA LEU A 110 -14.64 12.91 26.86
C LEU A 110 -15.31 12.03 25.81
N ARG A 111 -16.65 11.88 25.83
CA ARG A 111 -17.37 10.88 25.02
C ARG A 111 -17.18 11.07 23.52
N ASP A 112 -17.33 12.28 23.00
CA ASP A 112 -17.17 12.53 21.56
C ASP A 112 -15.73 12.23 21.08
N GLY A 113 -14.75 12.51 21.94
CA GLY A 113 -13.36 12.16 21.69
C GLY A 113 -13.12 10.64 21.72
N GLU A 114 -13.74 9.94 22.67
CA GLU A 114 -13.72 8.48 22.76
C GLU A 114 -14.28 7.82 21.51
N GLU A 115 -15.45 8.28 21.04
CA GLU A 115 -16.11 7.78 19.84
C GLU A 115 -15.23 7.95 18.60
N LEU A 116 -14.63 9.14 18.44
CA LEU A 116 -13.73 9.44 17.33
C LEU A 116 -12.45 8.58 17.40
N ILE A 117 -11.79 8.50 18.56
CA ILE A 117 -10.58 7.68 18.73
C ILE A 117 -10.89 6.21 18.47
N THR A 118 -12.04 5.72 18.94
CA THR A 118 -12.51 4.35 18.68
C THR A 118 -12.74 4.11 17.18
N SER A 119 -13.35 5.07 16.48
CA SER A 119 -13.56 5.00 15.03
C SER A 119 -12.24 4.92 14.26
N ILE A 120 -11.28 5.78 14.59
CA ILE A 120 -9.93 5.78 14.00
C ILE A 120 -9.21 4.47 14.29
N TYR A 121 -9.29 3.98 15.53
CA TYR A 121 -8.65 2.74 15.94
C TYR A 121 -9.18 1.53 15.16
N LYS A 122 -10.50 1.40 14.99
CA LYS A 122 -11.11 0.33 14.19
C LYS A 122 -10.60 0.33 12.74
N LYS A 123 -10.56 1.50 12.10
CA LYS A 123 -10.02 1.65 10.74
C LYS A 123 -8.54 1.28 10.66
N GLN A 124 -7.74 1.65 11.67
CA GLN A 124 -6.33 1.28 11.75
C GLN A 124 -6.14 -0.23 11.94
N LEU A 125 -7.00 -0.91 12.71
CA LEU A 125 -6.99 -2.37 12.84
C LEU A 125 -7.27 -3.05 11.50
N GLU A 126 -8.31 -2.63 10.79
CA GLU A 126 -8.64 -3.16 9.47
C GLU A 126 -7.54 -2.87 8.44
N PHE A 127 -6.86 -1.72 8.55
CA PHE A 127 -5.73 -1.37 7.70
C PHE A 127 -4.56 -2.32 7.95
N ASN A 128 -4.22 -2.56 9.22
CA ASN A 128 -3.15 -3.47 9.61
C ASN A 128 -3.49 -4.91 9.20
N GLU A 129 -4.74 -5.33 9.33
CA GLU A 129 -5.21 -6.63 8.84
C GLU A 129 -4.99 -6.75 7.32
N ALA A 130 -5.41 -5.76 6.53
CA ALA A 130 -5.21 -5.78 5.08
C ALA A 130 -3.72 -5.81 4.69
N TYR A 131 -2.88 -5.02 5.38
CA TYR A 131 -1.43 -4.99 5.18
C TYR A 131 -0.79 -6.36 5.50
N ASN A 132 -1.07 -6.91 6.68
CA ASN A 132 -0.51 -8.18 7.12
C ASN A 132 -0.98 -9.34 6.23
N SER A 133 -2.27 -9.37 5.88
CA SER A 133 -2.83 -10.39 4.97
C SER A 133 -2.11 -10.39 3.61
N PHE A 134 -1.75 -9.20 3.11
CA PHE A 134 -0.98 -9.05 1.90
C PHE A 134 0.43 -9.60 2.02
N PHE A 135 1.17 -9.25 3.07
CA PHE A 135 2.52 -9.79 3.22
C PHE A 135 2.54 -11.29 3.54
N ASP A 136 1.57 -11.80 4.30
CA ASP A 136 1.39 -13.24 4.50
C ASP A 136 1.14 -13.96 3.17
N HIS A 137 0.29 -13.38 2.31
CA HIS A 137 0.08 -13.88 0.95
C HIS A 137 1.36 -13.87 0.11
N VAL A 138 2.12 -12.76 0.13
CA VAL A 138 3.40 -12.64 -0.60
C VAL A 138 4.44 -13.64 -0.08
N PHE A 139 4.55 -13.84 1.24
CA PHE A 139 5.46 -14.81 1.82
C PHE A 139 5.07 -16.24 1.46
N LYS A 140 3.78 -16.57 1.56
CA LYS A 140 3.26 -17.87 1.13
C LYS A 140 3.55 -18.13 -0.35
N MET A 141 3.29 -17.14 -1.20
CA MET A 141 3.60 -17.23 -2.63
C MET A 141 5.10 -17.44 -2.87
N ARG A 142 5.97 -16.71 -2.16
CA ARG A 142 7.43 -16.87 -2.26
C ARG A 142 7.89 -18.26 -1.80
N ASP A 143 7.32 -18.80 -0.73
CA ASP A 143 7.88 -19.99 -0.09
C ASP A 143 7.26 -21.29 -0.65
N GLU A 144 5.98 -21.25 -1.04
CA GLU A 144 5.21 -22.41 -1.52
C GLU A 144 5.11 -22.45 -3.05
N THR A 145 4.46 -21.46 -3.69
CA THR A 145 4.09 -21.54 -5.12
C THR A 145 5.22 -21.10 -6.04
N LYS A 146 6.06 -20.17 -5.58
CA LYS A 146 7.25 -19.64 -6.28
C LYS A 146 6.93 -19.03 -7.64
N ARG A 147 5.72 -18.51 -7.80
CA ARG A 147 5.22 -17.86 -9.03
C ARG A 147 4.07 -16.92 -8.73
N ILE A 148 3.91 -15.91 -9.58
CA ILE A 148 2.76 -15.03 -9.65
C ILE A 148 1.70 -15.64 -10.58
N THR A 149 0.44 -15.58 -10.15
CA THR A 149 -0.77 -15.96 -10.87
C THR A 149 -1.72 -14.76 -10.99
N GLY A 150 -2.77 -14.90 -11.80
CA GLY A 150 -3.82 -13.87 -11.90
C GLY A 150 -4.56 -13.64 -10.57
N ASP A 151 -4.69 -14.69 -9.74
CA ASP A 151 -5.31 -14.58 -8.41
C ASP A 151 -4.43 -13.74 -7.47
N ASP A 152 -3.09 -13.89 -7.53
CA ASP A 152 -2.17 -13.10 -6.72
C ASP A 152 -2.20 -11.61 -7.12
N VAL A 153 -2.34 -11.34 -8.42
CA VAL A 153 -2.52 -9.98 -8.95
C VAL A 153 -3.84 -9.38 -8.48
N THR A 154 -4.92 -10.15 -8.54
CA THR A 154 -6.24 -9.73 -8.05
C THR A 154 -6.17 -9.44 -6.55
N PHE A 155 -5.60 -10.36 -5.76
CA PHE A 155 -5.44 -10.17 -4.32
C PHE A 155 -4.62 -8.92 -3.97
N SER A 156 -3.54 -8.66 -4.71
CA SER A 156 -2.71 -7.46 -4.54
C SER A 156 -3.50 -6.17 -4.81
N HIS A 157 -4.34 -6.19 -5.84
CA HIS A 157 -5.19 -5.05 -6.22
C HIS A 157 -6.25 -4.75 -5.16
N ASP A 158 -6.91 -5.80 -4.69
CA ASP A 158 -7.92 -5.73 -3.63
C ASP A 158 -7.32 -5.18 -2.34
N SER A 159 -6.13 -5.68 -1.97
CA SER A 159 -5.40 -5.25 -0.78
C SER A 159 -5.02 -3.78 -0.86
N ALA A 160 -4.45 -3.34 -1.99
CA ALA A 160 -4.10 -1.94 -2.21
C ALA A 160 -5.34 -1.03 -2.16
N THR A 161 -6.44 -1.45 -2.79
CA THR A 161 -7.71 -0.71 -2.82
C THR A 161 -8.29 -0.56 -1.41
N ARG A 162 -8.34 -1.66 -0.64
CA ARG A 162 -8.82 -1.65 0.75
C ARG A 162 -7.97 -0.73 1.63
N MET A 163 -6.64 -0.81 1.54
CA MET A 163 -5.73 0.05 2.30
C MET A 163 -5.94 1.53 1.96
N ASN A 164 -6.07 1.87 0.67
CA ASN A 164 -6.30 3.25 0.23
C ASN A 164 -7.64 3.81 0.74
N ILE A 165 -8.71 3.02 0.68
CA ILE A 165 -10.04 3.41 1.21
C ILE A 165 -10.00 3.59 2.73
N LEU A 166 -9.37 2.68 3.47
CA LEU A 166 -9.27 2.80 4.92
C LEU A 166 -8.47 4.03 5.34
N GLN A 167 -7.40 4.35 4.60
CA GLN A 167 -6.64 5.58 4.80
C GLN A 167 -7.49 6.82 4.51
N TYR A 168 -8.25 6.82 3.41
CA TYR A 168 -9.17 7.90 3.07
C TYR A 168 -10.21 8.11 4.18
N LEU A 169 -10.89 7.05 4.62
CA LEU A 169 -11.91 7.13 5.67
C LEU A 169 -11.35 7.61 7.01
N LEU A 170 -10.13 7.16 7.36
CA LEU A 170 -9.46 7.61 8.58
C LEU A 170 -9.13 9.11 8.51
N LEU A 171 -8.53 9.57 7.41
CA LEU A 171 -8.20 10.99 7.23
C LEU A 171 -9.47 11.85 7.18
N GLN A 172 -10.52 11.37 6.52
CA GLN A 172 -11.81 12.05 6.45
C GLN A 172 -12.41 12.24 7.85
N ASP A 173 -12.41 11.20 8.70
CA ASP A 173 -12.86 11.29 10.09
C ASP A 173 -12.06 12.36 10.87
N VAL A 174 -10.73 12.34 10.77
CA VAL A 174 -9.87 13.30 11.48
C VAL A 174 -10.10 14.73 11.01
N VAL A 175 -10.18 14.96 9.69
CA VAL A 175 -10.40 16.29 9.13
C VAL A 175 -11.78 16.84 9.54
N LYS A 176 -12.83 16.03 9.36
CA LYS A 176 -14.22 16.38 9.66
C LYS A 176 -14.44 16.67 11.15
N HIS A 177 -13.76 15.93 12.02
CA HIS A 177 -13.92 16.01 13.47
C HIS A 177 -12.68 16.59 14.19
N SER A 178 -11.87 17.39 13.50
CA SER A 178 -10.67 18.02 14.06
C SER A 178 -10.94 18.91 15.29
N THR A 179 -12.10 19.54 15.37
CA THR A 179 -12.52 20.31 16.56
C THR A 179 -12.76 19.40 17.76
N VAL A 180 -13.34 18.21 17.56
CA VAL A 180 -13.59 17.22 18.61
C VAL A 180 -12.27 16.76 19.24
N LEU A 181 -11.24 16.51 18.43
CA LEU A 181 -9.91 16.18 18.97
C LEU A 181 -9.32 17.32 19.81
N ASN A 182 -9.46 18.56 19.37
CA ASN A 182 -8.97 19.72 20.11
C ASN A 182 -9.69 19.89 21.45
N GLU A 183 -11.00 19.71 21.47
CA GLU A 183 -11.82 19.75 22.68
C GLU A 183 -11.47 18.61 23.62
N TRP A 184 -11.33 17.38 23.10
CA TRP A 184 -10.89 16.23 23.88
C TRP A 184 -9.51 16.45 24.52
N ILE A 185 -8.52 16.98 23.78
CA ILE A 185 -7.19 17.31 24.34
C ILE A 185 -7.32 18.35 25.46
N ARG A 186 -8.19 19.35 25.31
CA ARG A 186 -8.44 20.36 26.35
C ARG A 186 -9.05 19.72 27.61
N HIS A 187 -10.11 18.92 27.45
CA HIS A 187 -10.75 18.22 28.57
C HIS A 187 -9.80 17.26 29.29
N MET A 188 -9.00 16.49 28.54
CA MET A 188 -7.95 15.64 29.11
C MET A 188 -6.93 16.42 29.94
N LYS A 189 -6.59 17.65 29.55
CA LYS A 189 -5.68 18.53 30.32
C LYS A 189 -6.35 19.07 31.57
N ASP A 190 -7.59 19.56 31.46
CA ASP A 190 -8.36 20.11 32.58
C ASP A 190 -8.54 19.07 33.69
N LEU A 191 -8.80 17.81 33.29
CA LEU A 191 -8.93 16.65 34.18
C LEU A 191 -7.59 16.08 34.66
N GLN A 192 -6.45 16.67 34.28
CA GLN A 192 -5.09 16.17 34.56
C GLN A 192 -4.80 14.75 34.02
N LEU A 193 -5.65 14.22 33.13
CA LEU A 193 -5.51 12.90 32.50
C LEU A 193 -4.46 12.90 31.40
N TRP A 194 -4.25 14.04 30.74
CA TRP A 194 -3.28 14.19 29.65
C TRP A 194 -1.85 13.77 30.06
N LYS A 195 -1.49 13.99 31.33
CA LYS A 195 -0.18 13.63 31.89
C LYS A 195 0.03 12.13 32.04
N LYS A 196 -1.04 11.33 31.97
CA LYS A 196 -0.97 9.86 31.98
C LYS A 196 -0.51 9.28 30.62
N LEU A 197 -0.65 10.05 29.54
CA LEU A 197 -0.13 9.69 28.23
C LEU A 197 1.38 9.91 28.15
N THR A 198 2.07 9.05 27.42
CA THR A 198 3.48 9.22 27.04
C THR A 198 3.67 10.46 26.16
N LYS A 199 4.89 10.98 26.09
CA LYS A 199 5.19 12.16 25.25
C LYS A 199 4.86 11.93 23.78
N ASP A 200 5.10 10.72 23.26
CA ASP A 200 4.86 10.40 21.86
C ASP A 200 3.37 10.31 21.54
N GLN A 201 2.57 9.70 22.42
CA GLN A 201 1.10 9.73 22.32
C GLN A 201 0.58 11.18 22.34
N GLN A 202 1.11 12.03 23.23
CA GLN A 202 0.72 13.43 23.28
C GLN A 202 1.09 14.19 22.00
N ILE A 203 2.24 13.89 21.39
CA ILE A 203 2.64 14.48 20.10
C ILE A 203 1.67 14.01 19.01
N PHE A 204 1.46 12.70 18.89
CA PHE A 204 0.57 12.10 17.90
C PHE A 204 -0.81 12.78 17.85
N TYR A 205 -1.48 12.90 18.99
CA TYR A 205 -2.80 13.55 19.04
C TYR A 205 -2.77 15.05 18.76
N ARG A 206 -1.69 15.76 19.15
CA ARG A 206 -1.55 17.17 18.78
C ARG A 206 -1.35 17.35 17.29
N GLU A 207 -0.56 16.50 16.64
CA GLU A 207 -0.35 16.56 15.19
C GLU A 207 -1.66 16.26 14.45
N LEU A 208 -2.42 15.25 14.90
CA LEU A 208 -3.75 14.96 14.34
C LEU A 208 -4.73 16.14 14.50
N ALA A 209 -4.70 16.83 15.64
CA ALA A 209 -5.63 17.91 15.93
C ALA A 209 -5.27 19.26 15.27
N ASN A 210 -3.97 19.54 15.10
CA ASN A 210 -3.49 20.86 14.67
C ASN A 210 -3.12 20.92 13.18
N ASN A 211 -2.85 19.80 12.52
CA ASN A 211 -2.39 19.79 11.12
C ASN A 211 -3.52 19.62 10.10
N LYS A 212 -4.71 20.17 10.37
CA LYS A 212 -5.89 19.98 9.51
C LYS A 212 -5.60 20.26 8.03
N SER A 213 -4.95 21.38 7.69
CA SER A 213 -4.61 21.72 6.30
C SER A 213 -3.71 20.66 5.65
N SER A 214 -2.70 20.17 6.36
CA SER A 214 -1.80 19.12 5.83
C SER A 214 -2.54 17.79 5.65
N LEU A 215 -3.53 17.50 6.51
CA LEU A 215 -4.37 16.32 6.40
C LEU A 215 -5.38 16.44 5.25
N GLU A 216 -5.92 17.64 4.99
CA GLU A 216 -6.74 17.95 3.82
C GLU A 216 -5.95 17.81 2.52
N ASP A 217 -4.71 18.33 2.49
CA ASP A 217 -3.80 18.14 1.35
C ASP A 217 -3.53 16.64 1.12
N SER A 218 -3.24 15.90 2.20
CA SER A 218 -3.03 14.45 2.13
C SER A 218 -4.28 13.71 1.65
N LEU A 219 -5.47 14.09 2.13
CA LEU A 219 -6.76 13.51 1.75
C LEU A 219 -7.06 13.77 0.27
N SER A 220 -6.83 14.98 -0.22
CA SER A 220 -7.02 15.35 -1.64
C SER A 220 -5.99 14.71 -2.57
N GLY A 221 -4.81 14.37 -2.04
CA GLY A 221 -3.79 13.61 -2.76
C GLY A 221 -4.08 12.12 -2.89
N LEU A 222 -5.09 11.60 -2.18
CA LEU A 222 -5.54 10.22 -2.37
C LEU A 222 -6.39 10.12 -3.64
N ASP A 223 -6.06 9.17 -4.50
CA ASP A 223 -6.90 8.82 -5.65
C ASP A 223 -8.07 7.94 -5.19
N VAL A 224 -8.97 8.53 -4.39
CA VAL A 224 -10.19 7.90 -3.89
C VAL A 224 -11.40 8.73 -4.30
N THR A 225 -12.26 8.15 -5.13
CA THR A 225 -13.57 8.71 -5.49
C THR A 225 -14.55 8.49 -4.33
N PRO A 226 -15.12 9.54 -3.73
CA PRO A 226 -16.07 9.41 -2.62
C PRO A 226 -17.37 8.71 -3.03
N ALA A 227 -18.00 8.00 -2.08
CA ALA A 227 -19.33 7.40 -2.19
C ALA A 227 -19.99 7.31 -0.81
N ASP A 228 -21.28 6.99 -0.77
CA ASP A 228 -22.10 7.02 0.45
C ASP A 228 -21.92 5.79 1.34
N SER A 229 -21.44 4.67 0.77
CA SER A 229 -21.23 3.41 1.46
C SER A 229 -19.82 2.85 1.22
N TYR A 230 -19.36 1.99 2.13
CA TYR A 230 -18.06 1.31 1.97
C TYR A 230 -18.07 0.41 0.73
N GLU A 231 -19.17 -0.28 0.46
CA GLU A 231 -19.34 -1.17 -0.69
C GLU A 231 -19.24 -0.41 -2.01
N GLU A 232 -19.87 0.77 -2.11
CA GLU A 232 -19.77 1.62 -3.29
C GLU A 232 -18.38 2.25 -3.42
N LEU A 233 -17.79 2.72 -2.30
CA LEU A 233 -16.40 3.18 -2.27
C LEU A 233 -15.47 2.10 -2.82
N TYR A 234 -15.60 0.86 -2.33
CA TYR A 234 -14.79 -0.26 -2.80
C TYR A 234 -14.97 -0.50 -4.29
N LYS A 235 -16.22 -0.63 -4.75
CA LYS A 235 -16.52 -0.92 -6.14
C LYS A 235 -15.96 0.15 -7.09
N ILE A 236 -16.26 1.42 -6.85
CA ILE A 236 -15.86 2.52 -7.73
C ILE A 236 -14.34 2.66 -7.78
N ASN A 237 -13.68 2.60 -6.62
CA ASN A 237 -12.23 2.76 -6.55
C ASN A 237 -11.48 1.55 -7.10
N ARG A 238 -12.04 0.34 -6.93
CA ARG A 238 -11.52 -0.85 -7.60
C ARG A 238 -11.60 -0.72 -9.12
N GLU A 239 -12.78 -0.38 -9.66
CA GLU A 239 -12.99 -0.23 -11.10
C GLU A 239 -12.09 0.87 -11.69
N SER A 240 -11.95 2.00 -11.00
CA SER A 240 -11.07 3.10 -11.41
C SER A 240 -9.60 2.67 -11.45
N SER A 241 -9.13 2.03 -10.36
CA SER A 241 -7.76 1.53 -10.26
C SER A 241 -7.47 0.45 -11.30
N GLU A 242 -8.40 -0.48 -11.57
CA GLU A 242 -8.24 -1.47 -12.63
C GLU A 242 -8.09 -0.83 -14.02
N LYS A 243 -8.88 0.21 -14.31
CA LYS A 243 -8.79 0.94 -15.58
C LYS A 243 -7.44 1.66 -15.69
N TYR A 244 -7.04 2.39 -14.65
CA TYR A 244 -5.74 3.07 -14.60
C TYR A 244 -4.58 2.09 -14.80
N ASN A 245 -4.59 0.97 -14.08
CA ASN A 245 -3.55 -0.05 -14.15
C ASN A 245 -3.47 -0.72 -15.53
N LYS A 246 -4.62 -0.96 -16.19
CA LYS A 246 -4.66 -1.45 -17.58
C LYS A 246 -4.03 -0.45 -18.55
N GLU A 247 -4.32 0.84 -18.39
CA GLU A 247 -3.74 1.91 -19.21
C GLU A 247 -2.24 2.07 -18.97
N GLU A 248 -1.78 2.06 -17.72
CA GLU A 248 -0.36 2.15 -17.38
C GLU A 248 0.43 0.93 -17.85
N THR A 249 -0.10 -0.28 -17.68
CA THR A 249 0.52 -1.50 -18.20
C THR A 249 0.73 -1.42 -19.72
N LYS A 250 -0.26 -0.86 -20.44
CA LYS A 250 -0.15 -0.64 -21.89
C LYS A 250 0.89 0.43 -22.23
N ARG A 251 0.95 1.54 -21.48
CA ARG A 251 1.97 2.59 -21.69
C ARG A 251 3.40 2.10 -21.41
N GLN A 252 3.58 1.22 -20.43
CA GLN A 252 4.89 0.62 -20.14
C GLN A 252 5.30 -0.41 -21.19
N TRP A 253 4.35 -1.11 -21.80
CA TRP A 253 4.64 -2.00 -22.92
C TRP A 253 5.36 -1.27 -24.06
N ASP A 254 4.95 -0.05 -24.40
CA ASP A 254 5.60 0.74 -25.46
C ASP A 254 7.06 1.10 -25.13
N LYS A 255 7.45 0.97 -23.85
CA LYS A 255 8.81 1.20 -23.34
C LYS A 255 9.56 -0.10 -23.00
N LEU A 256 8.92 -1.26 -23.18
CA LEU A 256 9.47 -2.56 -22.82
C LEU A 256 10.63 -2.92 -23.75
N ARG A 257 11.76 -3.31 -23.16
CA ARG A 257 12.92 -3.84 -23.89
C ARG A 257 12.78 -5.34 -24.02
N TYR A 258 11.94 -5.79 -24.94
CA TYR A 258 11.86 -7.20 -25.31
C TYR A 258 12.92 -7.54 -26.38
N PRO A 259 13.50 -8.75 -26.39
CA PRO A 259 14.26 -9.23 -27.55
C PRO A 259 13.34 -9.18 -28.79
N LYS A 260 13.77 -8.50 -29.86
CA LYS A 260 13.02 -8.51 -31.13
C LYS A 260 13.05 -9.89 -31.76
#